data_AF-A0A520BB82-F1
#
_entry.id   AF-A0A520BB82-F1
#
_cell.length_a   1.000
_cell.length_b   1.000
_cell.length_c   1.000
_cell.angle_alpha   90.00
_cell.angle_beta   90.00
_cell.angle_gamma   90.00
#
_symmetry.space_group_name_H-M   'P 1'
#
loop_
_entity.id
_entity.type
_entity.pdbx_description
1 polymer ?
#
loop_
_entity_poly.entity_id
_entity_poly.type
_entity_poly.pdbx_seq_one_letter_code
_entity_poly.pdbx_strand_id
1 'polypeptide(L)'
;VIASMLFLEDHFLPILADLRARREHCDAMVCAMSAGEVTKLTRMGKFDMSAPATGAMAFLKRLRGKPPGKADGSKGKGQGTAGAQQMKTLRMLPKILRFIPGTAQDVRAYFLTLQYWLAGSQDNIANMVRLLVERYADGPRKALRATAQPMQPIEYPEVGLYHPRMSHASAVGLMSTLPEALPKVATTGTRGTVGLLLMRSYLLAGNADHYNGVITALEARGLRVIPAFATGLDQRPAIAQYFQAKDGRTLVDALVSLTGFSLVGGPAYNDAKAAEDVLAALDVPYLAVHPVEFQTLDQWGGSSRGLLPVESTIMVAIPELDGATGAMVFGGRANAAHIACTGCSHACRFDNEVDAHDMHSCIERADALAARVGKLVDLRRSERAERRVAAVIFNFPPNAGATGTAAFLSVFESLFNTLAAMAREGYTVDMPASVDALRESIITGNAARFGAMANVHHRIPANEHLRREKHLKEIEAQWGPSPGKQQSDGSHIFVLGERFGNVFVGIQPAFGYEGDPMRLLFE
;
A
#
# COMPACT_ATOMS: atom_id res chain seq x y z
N VAL A 1 24.73 24.27 9.04
CA VAL A 1 23.25 24.40 9.14
C VAL A 1 22.66 24.02 7.80
N ILE A 2 21.64 23.17 7.78
CA ILE A 2 20.87 22.85 6.58
C ILE A 2 19.42 23.25 6.85
N ALA A 3 18.84 24.05 5.97
CA ALA A 3 17.44 24.44 6.00
C ALA A 3 16.83 24.08 4.65
N SER A 4 15.71 23.35 4.63
CA SER A 4 15.08 22.97 3.38
C SER A 4 13.57 22.85 3.46
N MET A 5 12.89 23.02 2.32
CA MET A 5 11.43 22.93 2.16
C MET A 5 10.63 23.89 3.04
N LEU A 6 11.22 25.04 3.36
CA LEU A 6 10.60 26.11 4.14
C LEU A 6 9.92 27.13 3.21
N PHE A 7 8.70 26.84 2.78
CA PHE A 7 7.94 27.69 1.83
C PHE A 7 6.83 28.52 2.46
N LEU A 8 6.24 28.05 3.57
CA LEU A 8 5.14 28.73 4.24
C LEU A 8 5.66 29.76 5.24
N GLU A 9 5.10 30.97 5.21
CA GLU A 9 5.50 32.07 6.10
C GLU A 9 5.46 31.65 7.57
N ASP A 10 4.40 30.96 7.99
CA ASP A 10 4.25 30.44 9.36
C ASP A 10 5.34 29.44 9.77
N HIS A 11 6.01 28.79 8.80
CA HIS A 11 7.09 27.85 9.10
C HIS A 11 8.45 28.55 9.18
N PHE A 12 8.72 29.51 8.29
CA PHE A 12 10.07 30.09 8.19
C PHE A 12 10.24 31.39 8.96
N LEU A 13 9.19 32.21 9.12
CA LEU A 13 9.28 33.47 9.87
C LEU A 13 9.69 33.26 11.33
N PRO A 14 9.16 32.26 12.08
CA PRO A 14 9.52 32.06 13.47
C PRO A 14 11.02 31.76 13.68
N ILE A 15 11.65 31.08 12.73
CA ILE A 15 13.06 30.66 12.82
C ILE A 15 14.03 31.57 12.04
N LEU A 16 13.53 32.55 11.30
CA LEU A 16 14.34 33.37 10.39
C LEU A 16 15.39 34.21 11.14
N ALA A 17 15.02 34.76 12.30
CA ALA A 17 15.92 35.52 13.15
C ALA A 17 17.08 34.64 13.66
N ASP A 18 16.78 33.42 14.10
CA ASP A 18 17.79 32.46 14.56
C ASP A 18 18.71 32.01 13.43
N LEU A 19 18.16 31.76 12.24
CA LEU A 19 18.96 31.43 11.05
C LEU A 19 19.90 32.60 10.70
N ARG A 20 19.44 33.84 10.73
CA ARG A 20 20.29 35.02 10.51
C ARG A 20 21.40 35.14 11.55
N ALA A 21 21.06 34.98 12.83
CA ALA A 21 22.04 35.02 13.92
C ALA A 21 23.09 33.92 13.77
N ARG A 22 22.66 32.70 13.42
CA ARG A 22 23.57 31.55 13.27
C ARG A 22 24.44 31.62 12.02
N ARG A 23 23.98 32.30 10.96
CA ARG A 23 24.62 32.37 9.64
C ARG A 23 26.09 32.69 9.74
N GLU A 24 26.45 33.74 10.49
CA GLU A 24 27.83 34.21 10.54
C GLU A 24 28.78 33.27 11.29
N HIS A 25 28.24 32.52 12.24
CA HIS A 25 29.03 31.70 13.16
C HIS A 25 29.12 30.23 12.74
N CYS A 26 28.45 29.80 11.66
CA CYS A 26 28.45 28.41 11.22
C CYS A 26 29.42 28.19 10.05
N ASP A 27 30.08 27.02 10.07
CA ASP A 27 31.07 26.61 9.05
C ASP A 27 30.49 26.68 7.62
N ALA A 28 29.22 26.28 7.47
CA ALA A 28 28.42 26.48 6.27
C ALA A 28 26.92 26.52 6.60
N MET A 29 26.18 27.32 5.85
CA MET A 29 24.72 27.37 5.83
C MET A 29 24.23 27.03 4.43
N VAL A 30 23.45 25.96 4.31
CA VAL A 30 22.81 25.57 3.05
C VAL A 30 21.31 25.73 3.19
N CYS A 31 20.73 26.66 2.45
CA CYS A 31 19.29 26.86 2.38
C CYS A 31 18.79 26.37 1.01
N ALA A 32 18.24 25.17 0.98
CA ALA A 32 17.83 24.47 -0.23
C ALA A 32 16.31 24.52 -0.40
N MET A 33 15.79 24.74 -1.62
CA MET A 33 14.34 24.62 -1.91
C MET A 33 13.46 25.29 -0.84
N SER A 34 13.67 26.58 -0.57
CA SER A 34 12.94 27.33 0.46
C SER A 34 12.53 28.69 -0.08
N ALA A 35 11.75 29.45 0.69
CA ALA A 35 11.40 30.84 0.39
C ALA A 35 12.66 31.69 0.10
N GLY A 36 12.50 32.78 -0.64
CA GLY A 36 13.62 33.60 -1.11
C GLY A 36 14.42 34.20 0.05
N GLU A 37 13.74 34.58 1.12
CA GLU A 37 14.26 35.10 2.38
C GLU A 37 15.22 34.13 3.05
N VAL A 38 14.84 32.85 3.08
CA VAL A 38 15.64 31.76 3.65
C VAL A 38 16.79 31.41 2.71
N THR A 39 16.50 31.25 1.41
CA THR A 39 17.48 30.86 0.39
C THR A 39 18.67 31.83 0.33
N LYS A 40 18.42 33.14 0.49
CA LYS A 40 19.45 34.20 0.56
C LYS A 40 20.45 34.01 1.71
N LEU A 41 20.10 33.26 2.76
CA LEU A 41 21.00 33.01 3.88
C LEU A 41 22.10 31.99 3.55
N THR A 42 22.00 31.28 2.42
CA THR A 42 23.04 30.33 1.97
C THR A 42 24.43 30.98 1.95
N ARG A 43 25.37 30.37 2.68
CA ARG A 43 26.78 30.78 2.78
C ARG A 43 27.67 29.54 2.89
N MET A 44 28.53 29.31 1.91
CA MET A 44 29.40 28.15 1.82
C MET A 44 30.79 28.57 1.35
N GLY A 45 31.77 28.65 2.24
CA GLY A 45 33.10 29.13 1.90
C GLY A 45 33.05 30.55 1.33
N LYS A 46 33.44 30.74 0.06
CA LYS A 46 33.37 32.04 -0.62
C LYS A 46 32.05 32.26 -1.38
N PHE A 47 31.18 31.25 -1.42
CA PHE A 47 29.86 31.37 -2.03
C PHE A 47 28.88 32.00 -1.03
N ASP A 48 28.35 33.15 -1.40
CA ASP A 48 27.33 33.89 -0.66
C ASP A 48 26.17 34.24 -1.60
N MET A 49 24.97 33.79 -1.25
CA MET A 49 23.77 33.97 -2.08
C MET A 49 23.09 35.33 -1.89
N SER A 50 23.49 36.09 -0.86
CA SER A 50 23.08 37.48 -0.62
C SER A 50 23.94 38.49 -1.38
N ALA A 51 25.17 38.12 -1.75
CA ALA A 51 26.09 38.98 -2.48
C ALA A 51 25.69 39.16 -3.96
N PRO A 52 26.00 40.31 -4.60
CA PRO A 52 25.78 40.51 -6.02
C PRO A 52 26.48 39.44 -6.86
N ALA A 53 25.77 38.89 -7.86
CA ALA A 53 26.29 37.82 -8.71
C ALA A 53 27.53 38.29 -9.50
N THR A 54 28.72 37.86 -9.09
CA THR A 54 30.00 38.14 -9.76
C THR A 54 30.60 36.85 -10.34
N GLY A 55 31.33 36.95 -11.46
CA GLY A 55 32.04 35.83 -12.09
C GLY A 55 31.15 34.62 -12.46
N ALA A 56 31.47 33.44 -11.93
CA ALA A 56 30.78 32.17 -12.21
C ALA A 56 29.26 32.19 -11.89
N MET A 57 28.82 33.01 -10.92
CA MET A 57 27.40 33.21 -10.60
C MET A 57 26.65 33.96 -11.72
N ALA A 58 27.29 34.93 -12.38
CA ALA A 58 26.72 35.62 -13.54
C ALA A 58 26.64 34.69 -14.77
N PHE A 59 27.61 33.79 -14.93
CA PHE A 59 27.61 32.73 -15.95
C PHE A 59 26.47 31.71 -15.74
N LEU A 60 26.24 31.27 -14.49
CA LEU A 60 25.11 30.43 -14.11
C LEU A 60 23.74 31.11 -14.33
N LYS A 61 23.65 32.42 -14.04
CA LYS A 61 22.43 33.21 -14.30
C LYS A 61 22.15 33.36 -15.80
N ARG A 62 23.20 33.40 -16.64
CA ARG A 62 23.12 33.34 -18.11
C ARG A 62 22.71 31.95 -18.62
N LEU A 63 23.23 30.89 -18.01
CA LEU A 63 22.89 29.49 -18.36
C LEU A 63 21.48 29.06 -17.94
N ARG A 64 20.92 29.64 -16.87
CA ARG A 64 19.58 29.27 -16.34
C ARG A 64 18.40 29.74 -17.20
N GLY A 65 18.59 30.58 -18.21
CA GLY A 65 17.49 31.14 -19.02
C GLY A 65 16.51 31.98 -18.18
N LYS A 66 15.71 32.84 -18.82
CA LYS A 66 14.68 33.63 -18.12
C LYS A 66 13.61 32.72 -17.48
N PRO A 67 13.02 33.10 -16.33
CA PRO A 67 11.85 32.40 -15.80
C PRO A 67 10.68 32.52 -16.79
N PRO A 68 9.79 31.52 -16.88
CA PRO A 68 8.61 31.62 -17.73
C PRO A 68 7.65 32.64 -17.12
N GLY A 69 7.61 33.83 -17.70
CA GLY A 69 6.65 34.88 -17.40
C GLY A 69 6.11 35.45 -18.70
N LYS A 70 4.86 35.09 -19.00
CA LYS A 70 3.92 35.66 -20.00
C LYS A 70 4.44 35.83 -21.44
N ALA A 71 4.05 34.90 -22.32
CA ALA A 71 3.65 35.20 -23.70
C ALA A 71 2.85 34.03 -24.32
N ASP A 72 1.72 34.43 -24.89
CA ASP A 72 0.73 33.81 -25.78
C ASP A 72 0.74 32.33 -26.19
N GLY A 73 -0.50 31.85 -26.30
CA GLY A 73 -0.87 30.50 -26.70
C GLY A 73 -0.39 30.12 -28.10
N SER A 74 0.26 28.96 -28.15
CA SER A 74 0.46 28.19 -29.37
C SER A 74 0.74 26.74 -28.98
N LYS A 75 -0.17 25.85 -29.41
CA LYS A 75 -0.10 24.39 -29.20
C LYS A 75 1.07 23.81 -30.00
N GLY A 76 2.00 23.13 -29.32
CA GLY A 76 3.11 22.42 -29.97
C GLY A 76 3.63 21.26 -29.13
N LYS A 77 3.66 20.07 -29.74
CA LYS A 77 3.95 18.73 -29.19
C LYS A 77 5.25 18.62 -28.38
N GLY A 78 5.16 17.84 -27.29
CA GLY A 78 6.26 17.00 -26.76
C GLY A 78 7.42 17.71 -26.06
N GLN A 79 7.20 18.21 -24.84
CA GLN A 79 8.31 18.59 -23.95
C GLN A 79 7.97 18.20 -22.50
N GLY A 80 8.91 17.49 -21.85
CA GLY A 80 8.78 17.10 -20.45
C GLY A 80 8.50 18.29 -19.52
N THR A 81 7.87 18.00 -18.38
CA THR A 81 7.44 19.01 -17.40
C THR A 81 8.59 19.95 -17.00
N ALA A 82 8.27 21.19 -16.63
CA ALA A 82 9.27 22.18 -16.20
C ALA A 82 10.22 21.65 -15.10
N GLY A 83 9.73 20.74 -14.24
CA GLY A 83 10.53 20.04 -13.23
C GLY A 83 11.58 19.08 -13.83
N ALA A 84 11.26 18.34 -14.89
CA ALA A 84 12.22 17.44 -15.56
C ALA A 84 13.37 18.22 -16.22
N GLN A 85 13.08 19.38 -16.80
CA GLN A 85 14.10 20.27 -17.37
C GLN A 85 14.99 20.91 -16.27
N GLN A 86 14.40 21.30 -15.14
CA GLN A 86 15.14 21.80 -13.98
C GLN A 86 16.05 20.71 -13.38
N MET A 87 15.59 19.46 -13.26
CA MET A 87 16.37 18.33 -12.78
C MET A 87 17.53 17.98 -13.71
N LYS A 88 17.31 17.97 -15.04
CA LYS A 88 18.38 17.75 -16.02
C LYS A 88 19.47 18.82 -15.91
N THR A 89 19.06 20.08 -15.74
CA THR A 89 19.98 21.22 -15.55
C THR A 89 20.76 21.06 -14.24
N LEU A 90 20.10 20.66 -13.16
CA LEU A 90 20.71 20.44 -11.85
C LEU A 90 21.70 19.26 -11.85
N ARG A 91 21.47 18.21 -12.64
CA ARG A 91 22.40 17.08 -12.85
C ARG A 91 23.64 17.46 -13.67
N MET A 92 23.48 18.33 -14.67
CA MET A 92 24.56 18.71 -15.60
C MET A 92 25.52 19.77 -15.04
N LEU A 93 25.01 20.74 -14.29
CA LEU A 93 25.80 21.89 -13.82
C LEU A 93 27.03 21.48 -12.97
N PRO A 94 26.95 20.54 -12.01
CA PRO A 94 28.13 20.13 -11.24
C PRO A 94 29.24 19.45 -12.04
N LYS A 95 28.89 18.78 -13.16
CA LYS A 95 29.86 18.11 -14.03
C LYS A 95 30.72 19.15 -14.77
N ILE A 96 30.10 20.25 -15.21
CA ILE A 96 30.78 21.36 -15.90
C ILE A 96 31.65 22.14 -14.90
N LEU A 97 31.11 22.47 -13.73
CA LEU A 97 31.81 23.27 -12.73
C LEU A 97 33.02 22.54 -12.12
N ARG A 98 33.13 21.21 -12.26
CA ARG A 98 34.26 20.41 -11.75
C ARG A 98 35.62 20.93 -12.20
N PHE A 99 35.71 21.49 -13.41
CA PHE A 99 36.96 21.93 -14.02
C PHE A 99 37.33 23.39 -13.73
N ILE A 100 36.48 24.13 -13.00
CA ILE A 100 36.68 25.56 -12.74
C ILE A 100 37.13 25.76 -11.29
N PRO A 101 38.32 26.31 -11.01
CA PRO A 101 38.82 26.52 -9.65
C PRO A 101 38.13 27.72 -8.96
N GLY A 102 38.39 27.89 -7.66
CA GLY A 102 37.90 29.04 -6.89
C GLY A 102 36.42 28.93 -6.49
N THR A 103 35.70 30.05 -6.48
CA THR A 103 34.30 30.13 -6.00
C THR A 103 33.34 29.21 -6.76
N ALA A 104 33.67 28.83 -8.00
CA ALA A 104 32.90 27.86 -8.78
C ALA A 104 32.80 26.48 -8.10
N GLN A 105 33.78 26.09 -7.29
CA GLN A 105 33.73 24.83 -6.54
C GLN A 105 32.75 24.87 -5.36
N ASP A 106 32.56 26.05 -4.74
CA ASP A 106 31.56 26.22 -3.69
C ASP A 106 30.15 26.20 -4.27
N VAL A 107 29.97 26.81 -5.44
CA VAL A 107 28.70 26.72 -6.18
C VAL A 107 28.41 25.28 -6.64
N ARG A 108 29.45 24.56 -7.08
CA ARG A 108 29.35 23.12 -7.39
C ARG A 108 28.92 22.33 -6.15
N ALA A 109 29.51 22.58 -4.99
CA ALA A 109 29.18 21.91 -3.74
C ALA A 109 27.72 22.19 -3.33
N TYR A 110 27.22 23.41 -3.53
CA TYR A 110 25.80 23.74 -3.34
C TYR A 110 24.89 22.88 -4.24
N PHE A 111 25.18 22.78 -5.54
CA PHE A 111 24.39 21.95 -6.45
C PHE A 111 24.50 20.45 -6.16
N LEU A 112 25.67 19.96 -5.74
CA LEU A 112 25.83 18.58 -5.27
C LEU A 112 24.99 18.32 -4.03
N THR A 113 24.95 19.27 -3.09
CA THR A 113 24.08 19.20 -1.90
C THR A 113 22.61 19.06 -2.29
N LEU A 114 22.16 19.84 -3.29
CA LEU A 114 20.81 19.69 -3.85
C LEU A 114 20.59 18.32 -4.51
N GLN A 115 21.59 17.78 -5.23
CA GLN A 115 21.48 16.45 -5.84
C GLN A 115 21.33 15.36 -4.78
N TYR A 116 22.15 15.36 -3.72
CA TYR A 116 22.01 14.39 -2.63
C TYR A 116 20.65 14.52 -1.94
N TRP A 117 20.23 15.76 -1.64
CA TRP A 117 18.95 16.04 -0.99
C TRP A 117 17.77 15.51 -1.81
N LEU A 118 17.75 15.80 -3.12
CA LEU A 118 16.70 15.35 -4.04
C LEU A 118 16.72 13.85 -4.31
N ALA A 119 17.89 13.20 -4.21
CA ALA A 119 18.00 11.76 -4.32
C ALA A 119 17.42 11.05 -3.08
N GLY A 120 17.51 11.67 -1.89
CA GLY A 120 16.70 11.36 -0.71
C GLY A 120 17.01 10.03 0.01
N SER A 121 17.92 9.20 -0.50
CA SER A 121 18.30 7.95 0.16
C SER A 121 19.21 8.17 1.37
N GLN A 122 19.23 7.26 2.34
CA GLN A 122 20.13 7.29 3.49
C GLN A 122 21.61 7.50 3.10
N ASP A 123 22.11 6.78 2.09
CA ASP A 123 23.48 6.94 1.58
C ASP A 123 23.76 8.33 1.02
N ASN A 124 22.81 8.88 0.25
CA ASN A 124 22.94 10.21 -0.30
C ASN A 124 22.94 11.27 0.80
N ILE A 125 22.08 11.15 1.82
CA ILE A 125 22.08 12.09 2.96
C ILE A 125 23.39 11.98 3.76
N ALA A 126 23.90 10.77 4.01
CA ALA A 126 25.19 10.58 4.66
C ALA A 126 26.34 11.21 3.85
N ASN A 127 26.37 10.98 2.53
CA ASN A 127 27.38 11.56 1.64
C ASN A 127 27.25 13.08 1.47
N MET A 128 26.04 13.63 1.57
CA MET A 128 25.80 15.07 1.63
C MET A 128 26.49 15.68 2.84
N VAL A 129 26.27 15.11 4.03
CA VAL A 129 26.90 15.57 5.27
C VAL A 129 28.42 15.44 5.18
N ARG A 130 28.92 14.29 4.70
CA ARG A 130 30.35 14.08 4.45
C ARG A 130 30.94 15.14 3.51
N LEU A 131 30.26 15.47 2.41
CA LEU A 131 30.72 16.51 1.47
C LEU A 131 30.82 17.87 2.16
N LEU A 132 29.81 18.25 2.94
CA LEU A 132 29.80 19.53 3.64
C LEU A 132 30.88 19.59 4.72
N VAL A 133 31.10 18.50 5.46
CA VAL A 133 32.16 18.39 6.46
C VAL A 133 33.54 18.46 5.81
N GLU A 134 33.79 17.65 4.76
CA GLU A 134 35.05 17.63 4.00
C GLU A 134 35.45 19.04 3.54
N ARG A 135 34.49 19.82 3.05
CA ARG A 135 34.77 21.13 2.47
C ARG A 135 34.81 22.26 3.47
N TYR A 136 33.92 22.27 4.45
CA TYR A 136 33.64 23.48 5.22
C TYR A 136 33.96 23.38 6.70
N ALA A 137 34.09 22.19 7.30
CA ALA A 137 34.37 22.06 8.74
C ALA A 137 35.60 22.87 9.14
N ASP A 138 35.51 23.76 10.13
CA ASP A 138 36.61 24.68 10.46
C ASP A 138 36.90 24.77 11.96
N GLY A 139 37.95 25.50 12.34
CA GLY A 139 38.41 25.62 13.71
C GLY A 139 38.78 24.25 14.30
N PRO A 140 38.34 23.91 15.54
CA PRO A 140 38.62 22.61 16.15
C PRO A 140 38.10 21.41 15.33
N ARG A 141 37.10 21.60 14.46
CA ARG A 141 36.51 20.54 13.62
C ARG A 141 37.26 20.32 12.31
N LYS A 142 38.26 21.15 11.98
CA LYS A 142 38.98 21.08 10.70
C LYS A 142 39.64 19.71 10.45
N ALA A 143 40.03 19.00 11.51
CA ALA A 143 40.57 17.65 11.41
C ALA A 143 39.57 16.62 10.81
N LEU A 144 38.26 16.85 10.96
CA LEU A 144 37.21 15.97 10.42
C LEU A 144 37.15 15.96 8.90
N ARG A 145 37.79 16.93 8.22
CA ARG A 145 37.84 16.97 6.76
C ARG A 145 38.52 15.74 6.18
N ALA A 146 39.61 15.30 6.82
CA ALA A 146 40.41 14.18 6.33
C ALA A 146 39.66 12.83 6.41
N THR A 147 38.68 12.72 7.30
CA THR A 147 37.91 11.48 7.53
C THR A 147 36.62 11.40 6.73
N ALA A 148 36.12 12.51 6.16
CA ALA A 148 34.77 12.57 5.64
C ALA A 148 34.55 11.81 4.32
N GLN A 149 35.56 11.70 3.44
CA GLN A 149 35.56 10.89 2.20
C GLN A 149 34.19 10.72 1.50
N PRO A 150 33.59 11.80 0.94
CA PRO A 150 32.28 11.73 0.31
C PRO A 150 32.29 10.98 -1.03
N MET A 151 31.31 10.11 -1.25
CA MET A 151 31.04 9.48 -2.55
C MET A 151 30.10 10.34 -3.39
N GLN A 152 30.15 10.24 -4.73
CA GLN A 152 29.22 10.96 -5.61
C GLN A 152 27.75 10.60 -5.35
N PRO A 153 26.78 11.49 -5.68
CA PRO A 153 25.37 11.18 -5.54
C PRO A 153 24.98 9.90 -6.27
N ILE A 154 24.29 9.01 -5.57
CA ILE A 154 23.78 7.75 -6.10
C ILE A 154 22.44 8.04 -6.79
N GLU A 155 22.34 7.70 -8.07
CA GLU A 155 21.08 7.83 -8.84
C GLU A 155 20.29 6.52 -8.76
N TYR A 156 19.12 6.58 -8.12
CA TYR A 156 18.17 5.47 -8.05
C TYR A 156 17.13 5.56 -9.17
N PRO A 157 16.61 4.43 -9.69
CA PRO A 157 15.56 4.44 -10.70
C PRO A 157 14.36 5.31 -10.30
N GLU A 158 13.74 6.00 -11.26
CA GLU A 158 12.49 6.74 -11.04
C GLU A 158 11.27 5.82 -11.12
N VAL A 159 11.34 4.81 -12.00
CA VAL A 159 10.38 3.71 -12.13
C VAL A 159 11.18 2.43 -12.12
N GLY A 160 10.86 1.50 -11.24
CA GLY A 160 11.74 0.40 -10.93
C GLY A 160 11.07 -0.77 -10.23
N LEU A 161 11.88 -1.78 -9.97
CA LEU A 161 11.59 -2.98 -9.22
C LEU A 161 12.42 -2.99 -7.94
N TYR A 162 11.87 -3.56 -6.88
CA TYR A 162 12.52 -3.72 -5.59
C TYR A 162 12.47 -5.18 -5.14
N HIS A 163 13.50 -5.62 -4.42
CA HIS A 163 13.43 -6.87 -3.66
C HIS A 163 14.38 -6.83 -2.47
N PRO A 164 14.00 -7.31 -1.27
CA PRO A 164 14.90 -7.40 -0.11
C PRO A 164 16.13 -8.30 -0.32
N ARG A 165 16.14 -9.08 -1.39
CA ARG A 165 17.21 -10.05 -1.76
C ARG A 165 17.83 -9.73 -3.12
N MET A 166 17.60 -8.52 -3.62
CA MET A 166 18.17 -8.04 -4.87
C MET A 166 19.70 -8.05 -4.76
N SER A 167 20.34 -8.76 -5.68
CA SER A 167 21.82 -8.93 -5.72
C SER A 167 22.38 -8.84 -7.14
N HIS A 168 21.54 -8.49 -8.11
CA HIS A 168 21.93 -8.41 -9.51
C HIS A 168 22.93 -7.27 -9.73
N ALA A 169 23.93 -7.48 -10.60
CA ALA A 169 25.01 -6.52 -10.83
C ALA A 169 24.53 -5.16 -11.38
N SER A 170 23.37 -5.12 -12.04
CA SER A 170 22.76 -3.86 -12.53
C SER A 170 21.93 -3.12 -11.48
N ALA A 171 21.72 -3.72 -10.29
CA ALA A 171 20.94 -3.09 -9.25
C ALA A 171 21.70 -1.95 -8.58
N VAL A 172 20.96 -0.92 -8.18
CA VAL A 172 21.45 0.17 -7.32
C VAL A 172 20.81 -0.02 -5.95
N GLY A 173 21.62 -0.45 -4.98
CA GLY A 173 21.11 -0.96 -3.71
C GLY A 173 20.18 -2.16 -3.95
N LEU A 174 18.95 -2.06 -3.45
CA LEU A 174 17.93 -3.10 -3.61
C LEU A 174 16.96 -2.86 -4.78
N MET A 175 17.30 -1.96 -5.70
CA MET A 175 16.42 -1.53 -6.80
C MET A 175 17.03 -1.80 -8.18
N SER A 176 16.19 -2.14 -9.16
CA SER A 176 16.62 -2.33 -10.56
C SER A 176 15.53 -1.92 -11.54
N THR A 177 15.88 -1.63 -12.79
CA THR A 177 14.93 -1.45 -13.90
C THR A 177 14.72 -2.72 -14.72
N LEU A 178 15.50 -3.77 -14.45
CA LEU A 178 15.52 -5.01 -15.22
C LEU A 178 14.68 -6.10 -14.52
N PRO A 179 13.64 -6.65 -15.16
CA PRO A 179 12.85 -7.75 -14.60
C PRO A 179 13.67 -8.99 -14.22
N GLU A 180 14.72 -9.30 -14.98
CA GLU A 180 15.64 -10.41 -14.72
C GLU A 180 16.50 -10.23 -13.46
N ALA A 181 16.56 -9.02 -12.89
CA ALA A 181 17.25 -8.76 -11.64
C ALA A 181 16.47 -9.29 -10.42
N LEU A 182 15.15 -9.50 -10.53
CA LEU A 182 14.36 -10.07 -9.44
C LEU A 182 14.82 -11.51 -9.13
N PRO A 183 14.99 -11.86 -7.85
CA PRO A 183 15.41 -13.20 -7.47
C PRO A 183 14.34 -14.23 -7.82
N LYS A 184 14.79 -15.42 -8.22
CA LYS A 184 13.90 -16.55 -8.54
C LYS A 184 13.54 -17.33 -7.26
N VAL A 185 12.84 -16.69 -6.31
CA VAL A 185 12.51 -17.32 -5.02
C VAL A 185 11.42 -18.38 -5.17
N ALA A 186 10.32 -18.09 -5.88
CA ALA A 186 9.33 -19.06 -6.28
C ALA A 186 9.68 -19.60 -7.69
N THR A 187 10.49 -20.67 -7.74
CA THR A 187 11.12 -21.17 -8.98
C THR A 187 10.15 -21.80 -9.99
N THR A 188 8.93 -22.17 -9.60
CA THR A 188 7.96 -22.77 -10.54
C THR A 188 6.88 -21.80 -11.03
N GLY A 189 6.59 -20.71 -10.29
CA GLY A 189 5.51 -19.77 -10.64
C GLY A 189 4.14 -20.42 -10.90
N THR A 190 3.94 -21.66 -10.45
CA THR A 190 2.81 -22.51 -10.86
C THR A 190 1.48 -21.98 -10.35
N ARG A 191 1.49 -21.30 -9.19
CA ARG A 191 0.29 -20.73 -8.60
C ARG A 191 -0.16 -19.44 -9.26
N GLY A 192 0.77 -18.60 -9.74
CA GLY A 192 0.47 -17.33 -10.41
C GLY A 192 1.43 -16.20 -10.05
N THR A 193 1.19 -15.01 -10.62
CA THR A 193 2.03 -13.81 -10.46
C THR A 193 1.26 -12.65 -9.82
N VAL A 194 1.85 -11.95 -8.85
CA VAL A 194 1.26 -10.80 -8.17
C VAL A 194 2.12 -9.56 -8.43
N GLY A 195 1.51 -8.50 -8.95
CA GLY A 195 2.12 -7.17 -8.99
C GLY A 195 1.92 -6.45 -7.67
N LEU A 196 3.00 -5.97 -7.05
CA LEU A 196 2.92 -5.10 -5.87
C LEU A 196 3.32 -3.67 -6.25
N LEU A 197 2.55 -2.68 -5.80
CA LEU A 197 2.93 -1.26 -5.90
C LEU A 197 3.46 -0.76 -4.56
N LEU A 198 4.68 -0.25 -4.59
CA LEU A 198 5.41 0.26 -3.42
C LEU A 198 5.65 1.76 -3.52
N MET A 199 5.78 2.43 -2.39
CA MET A 199 6.16 3.83 -2.37
C MET A 199 7.69 3.98 -2.36
N ARG A 200 8.23 4.67 -3.37
CA ARG A 200 9.68 4.85 -3.56
C ARG A 200 10.37 5.53 -2.36
N SER A 201 9.68 6.42 -1.65
CA SER A 201 10.24 7.13 -0.48
C SER A 201 10.69 6.18 0.62
N TYR A 202 9.88 5.18 0.97
CA TYR A 202 10.22 4.15 1.96
C TYR A 202 11.43 3.32 1.52
N LEU A 203 11.50 2.97 0.24
CA LEU A 203 12.62 2.20 -0.31
C LEU A 203 13.93 2.99 -0.25
N LEU A 204 13.90 4.29 -0.55
CA LEU A 204 15.07 5.16 -0.44
C LEU A 204 15.52 5.37 1.02
N ALA A 205 14.57 5.48 1.93
CA ALA A 205 14.83 5.64 3.35
C ALA A 205 15.39 4.37 4.01
N GLY A 206 15.39 3.22 3.32
CA GLY A 206 15.71 1.92 3.91
C GLY A 206 14.64 1.42 4.90
N ASN A 207 13.48 2.07 4.91
CA ASN A 207 12.39 1.82 5.86
C ASN A 207 11.27 1.00 5.19
N ALA A 208 11.59 -0.25 4.85
CA ALA A 208 10.77 -1.09 3.96
C ALA A 208 10.42 -2.47 4.56
N ASP A 209 10.58 -2.68 5.87
CA ASP A 209 10.37 -3.99 6.49
C ASP A 209 8.92 -4.46 6.38
N HIS A 210 7.94 -3.56 6.51
CA HIS A 210 6.53 -3.86 6.25
C HIS A 210 6.27 -4.41 4.83
N TYR A 211 6.98 -3.90 3.82
CA TYR A 211 6.92 -4.43 2.46
C TYR A 211 7.62 -5.77 2.33
N ASN A 212 8.78 -5.93 2.98
CA ASN A 212 9.56 -7.16 2.95
C ASN A 212 8.76 -8.35 3.49
N GLY A 213 8.00 -8.15 4.56
CA GLY A 213 7.13 -9.18 5.11
C GLY A 213 6.02 -9.62 4.16
N VAL A 214 5.39 -8.68 3.44
CA VAL A 214 4.37 -9.01 2.42
C VAL A 214 4.97 -9.77 1.24
N ILE A 215 6.13 -9.32 0.73
CA ILE A 215 6.86 -10.02 -0.34
C ILE A 215 7.15 -11.45 0.10
N THR A 216 7.73 -11.62 1.29
CA THR A 216 8.08 -12.93 1.85
C THR A 216 6.86 -13.83 2.02
N ALA A 217 5.74 -13.31 2.54
CA ALA A 217 4.51 -14.07 2.75
C ALA A 217 3.87 -14.55 1.43
N LEU A 218 3.90 -13.71 0.38
CA LEU A 218 3.43 -14.09 -0.96
C LEU A 218 4.34 -15.16 -1.59
N GLU A 219 5.65 -14.98 -1.52
CA GLU A 219 6.63 -15.95 -2.05
C GLU A 219 6.54 -17.31 -1.34
N ALA A 220 6.39 -17.31 0.00
CA ALA A 220 6.22 -18.51 0.79
C ALA A 220 4.96 -19.32 0.40
N ARG A 221 3.97 -18.65 -0.21
CA ARG A 221 2.73 -19.26 -0.72
C ARG A 221 2.81 -19.70 -2.19
N GLY A 222 4.02 -19.68 -2.77
CA GLY A 222 4.31 -20.14 -4.13
C GLY A 222 3.94 -19.14 -5.23
N LEU A 223 3.68 -17.88 -4.88
CA LEU A 223 3.38 -16.82 -5.85
C LEU A 223 4.68 -16.19 -6.35
N ARG A 224 4.75 -15.88 -7.65
CA ARG A 224 5.78 -14.99 -8.18
C ARG A 224 5.39 -13.55 -7.84
N VAL A 225 6.29 -12.78 -7.26
CA VAL A 225 6.02 -11.40 -6.87
C VAL A 225 6.82 -10.43 -7.74
N ILE A 226 6.17 -9.37 -8.23
CA ILE A 226 6.81 -8.28 -8.97
C ILE A 226 6.60 -6.99 -8.17
N PRO A 227 7.50 -6.63 -7.24
CA PRO A 227 7.39 -5.40 -6.46
C PRO A 227 7.92 -4.23 -7.28
N ALA A 228 7.01 -3.40 -7.77
CA ALA A 228 7.29 -2.24 -8.60
C ALA A 228 7.00 -0.93 -7.86
N PHE A 229 7.67 0.13 -8.29
CA PHE A 229 7.45 1.47 -7.78
C PHE A 229 7.57 2.50 -8.91
N ALA A 230 6.93 3.65 -8.71
CA ALA A 230 7.11 4.85 -9.51
C ALA A 230 7.46 6.04 -8.60
N THR A 231 7.90 7.13 -9.22
CA THR A 231 8.19 8.39 -8.49
C THR A 231 6.92 9.20 -8.34
N GLY A 232 6.68 9.72 -7.13
CA GLY A 232 5.46 10.46 -6.83
C GLY A 232 4.29 9.54 -6.50
N LEU A 233 3.07 10.00 -6.80
CA LEU A 233 1.82 9.34 -6.43
C LEU A 233 1.04 8.82 -7.65
N ASP A 234 1.68 8.70 -8.81
CA ASP A 234 1.09 8.12 -10.01
C ASP A 234 1.73 6.76 -10.29
N GLN A 235 0.94 5.68 -10.12
CA GLN A 235 1.43 4.31 -10.25
C GLN A 235 1.37 3.75 -11.67
N ARG A 236 0.75 4.47 -12.62
CA ARG A 236 0.59 4.01 -14.01
C ARG A 236 1.92 3.68 -14.71
N PRO A 237 3.03 4.44 -14.52
CA PRO A 237 4.30 4.07 -15.12
C PRO A 237 4.80 2.69 -14.67
N ALA A 238 4.63 2.33 -13.40
CA ALA A 238 5.02 1.02 -12.89
C ALA A 238 4.14 -0.10 -13.47
N ILE A 239 2.83 0.12 -13.56
CA ILE A 239 1.88 -0.82 -14.17
C ILE A 239 2.24 -1.09 -15.64
N ALA A 240 2.35 -0.02 -16.43
CA ALA A 240 2.62 -0.12 -17.85
C ALA A 240 3.98 -0.77 -18.15
N GLN A 241 4.98 -0.55 -17.29
CA GLN A 241 6.33 -1.07 -17.52
C GLN A 241 6.52 -2.52 -17.07
N TYR A 242 5.85 -2.95 -15.99
CA TYR A 242 6.14 -4.24 -15.34
C TYR A 242 4.97 -5.22 -15.26
N PHE A 243 3.72 -4.75 -15.37
CA PHE A 243 2.53 -5.59 -15.25
C PHE A 243 1.79 -5.80 -16.58
N GLN A 244 2.21 -5.11 -17.64
CA GLN A 244 1.71 -5.29 -19.00
C GLN A 244 2.88 -5.55 -19.96
N ALA A 245 2.65 -6.43 -20.92
CA ALA A 245 3.54 -6.59 -22.06
C ALA A 245 3.37 -5.41 -23.03
N LYS A 246 4.35 -5.25 -23.94
CA LYS A 246 4.32 -4.19 -24.96
C LYS A 246 3.11 -4.25 -25.90
N ASP A 247 2.48 -5.42 -26.02
CA ASP A 247 1.27 -5.66 -26.80
C ASP A 247 -0.03 -5.45 -25.99
N GLY A 248 0.07 -5.00 -24.74
CA GLY A 248 -1.06 -4.73 -23.85
C GLY A 248 -1.52 -5.94 -23.04
N ARG A 249 -0.93 -7.14 -23.23
CA ARG A 249 -1.31 -8.32 -22.44
C ARG A 249 -0.91 -8.15 -20.98
N THR A 250 -1.84 -8.44 -20.08
CA THR A 250 -1.58 -8.48 -18.63
C THR A 250 -0.62 -9.61 -18.26
N LEU A 251 0.39 -9.29 -17.43
CA LEU A 251 1.46 -10.21 -16.98
C LEU A 251 1.29 -10.69 -15.53
N VAL A 252 0.27 -10.19 -14.82
CA VAL A 252 -0.02 -10.51 -13.43
C VAL A 252 -1.43 -11.08 -13.28
N ASP A 253 -1.66 -11.87 -12.24
CA ASP A 253 -2.95 -12.45 -11.90
C ASP A 253 -3.73 -11.61 -10.86
N ALA A 254 -3.02 -10.76 -10.11
CA ALA A 254 -3.58 -9.80 -9.16
C ALA A 254 -2.67 -8.58 -9.01
N LEU A 255 -3.26 -7.42 -8.71
CA LEU A 255 -2.57 -6.17 -8.39
C LEU A 255 -2.84 -5.81 -6.93
N VAL A 256 -1.78 -5.57 -6.16
CA VAL A 256 -1.89 -5.17 -4.75
C VAL A 256 -1.10 -3.88 -4.53
N SER A 257 -1.81 -2.81 -4.18
CA SER A 257 -1.17 -1.56 -3.77
C SER A 257 -0.87 -1.60 -2.27
N LEU A 258 0.41 -1.41 -1.93
CA LEU A 258 0.90 -1.22 -0.56
C LEU A 258 1.20 0.25 -0.25
N THR A 259 0.79 1.17 -1.12
CA THR A 259 1.18 2.59 -1.04
C THR A 259 0.43 3.35 0.05
N GLY A 260 -0.76 2.88 0.47
CA GLY A 260 -1.65 3.62 1.37
C GLY A 260 -2.32 4.83 0.71
N PHE A 261 -2.27 4.95 -0.62
CA PHE A 261 -2.88 6.04 -1.39
C PHE A 261 -3.66 5.51 -2.59
N SER A 262 -4.41 6.41 -3.23
CA SER A 262 -4.99 6.20 -4.55
C SER A 262 -3.94 5.74 -5.57
N LEU A 263 -4.41 5.03 -6.60
CA LEU A 263 -3.58 4.58 -7.71
C LEU A 263 -3.03 5.73 -8.55
N VAL A 264 -3.82 6.79 -8.74
CA VAL A 264 -3.48 7.97 -9.55
C VAL A 264 -3.75 9.22 -8.73
N GLY A 265 -2.74 9.63 -7.97
CA GLY A 265 -2.75 10.85 -7.19
C GLY A 265 -2.65 10.63 -5.68
N GLY A 266 -2.77 11.73 -4.94
CA GLY A 266 -2.66 11.79 -3.49
C GLY A 266 -3.89 12.39 -2.81
N PRO A 267 -3.82 12.65 -1.50
CA PRO A 267 -4.96 13.17 -0.74
C PRO A 267 -5.50 14.51 -1.27
N ALA A 268 -4.64 15.34 -1.86
CA ALA A 268 -4.99 16.65 -2.41
C ALA A 268 -5.46 16.59 -3.88
N TYR A 269 -5.29 15.47 -4.57
CA TYR A 269 -5.67 15.29 -5.98
C TYR A 269 -5.78 13.80 -6.29
N ASN A 270 -6.98 13.32 -6.58
CA ASN A 270 -7.27 11.95 -6.99
C ASN A 270 -7.93 11.98 -8.39
N ASP A 271 -7.41 11.18 -9.31
CA ASP A 271 -7.98 10.97 -10.64
C ASP A 271 -8.53 9.55 -10.75
N ALA A 272 -9.67 9.33 -10.09
CA ALA A 272 -10.36 8.04 -10.07
C ALA A 272 -10.71 7.54 -11.48
N LYS A 273 -10.98 8.44 -12.44
CA LYS A 273 -11.31 8.04 -13.81
C LYS A 273 -10.09 7.45 -14.52
N ALA A 274 -8.93 8.08 -14.39
CA ALA A 274 -7.70 7.51 -14.93
C ALA A 274 -7.30 6.21 -14.23
N ALA A 275 -7.60 6.05 -12.94
CA ALA A 275 -7.41 4.80 -12.22
C ALA A 275 -8.33 3.70 -12.78
N GLU A 276 -9.62 3.97 -12.93
CA GLU A 276 -10.62 3.07 -13.53
C GLU A 276 -10.17 2.59 -14.90
N ASP A 277 -9.76 3.50 -15.79
CA ASP A 277 -9.37 3.16 -17.17
C ASP A 277 -8.15 2.21 -17.20
N VAL A 278 -7.17 2.41 -16.31
CA VAL A 278 -5.98 1.56 -16.22
C VAL A 278 -6.30 0.21 -15.57
N LEU A 279 -7.15 0.20 -14.54
CA LEU A 279 -7.57 -1.03 -13.87
C LEU A 279 -8.45 -1.89 -14.79
N ALA A 280 -9.35 -1.28 -15.56
CA ALA A 280 -10.17 -1.95 -16.56
C ALA A 280 -9.31 -2.54 -17.70
N ALA A 281 -8.24 -1.83 -18.12
CA ALA A 281 -7.31 -2.35 -19.11
C ALA A 281 -6.44 -3.51 -18.58
N LEU A 282 -6.12 -3.51 -17.27
CA LEU A 282 -5.37 -4.60 -16.65
C LEU A 282 -6.26 -5.82 -16.36
N ASP A 283 -7.52 -5.59 -16.00
CA ASP A 283 -8.59 -6.57 -15.75
C ASP A 283 -8.17 -7.69 -14.78
N VAL A 284 -7.61 -7.32 -13.62
CA VAL A 284 -7.23 -8.25 -12.53
C VAL A 284 -7.81 -7.77 -11.20
N PRO A 285 -7.98 -8.66 -10.20
CA PRO A 285 -8.35 -8.24 -8.85
C PRO A 285 -7.36 -7.18 -8.33
N TYR A 286 -7.90 -6.03 -7.95
CA TYR A 286 -7.13 -4.92 -7.38
C TYR A 286 -7.44 -4.77 -5.89
N LEU A 287 -6.40 -4.88 -5.07
CA LEU A 287 -6.48 -4.62 -3.64
C LEU A 287 -5.66 -3.39 -3.29
N ALA A 288 -6.25 -2.45 -2.53
CA ALA A 288 -5.51 -1.39 -1.88
C ALA A 288 -5.46 -1.67 -0.38
N VAL A 289 -4.27 -1.95 0.12
CA VAL A 289 -4.04 -2.24 1.53
C VAL A 289 -3.03 -1.23 2.08
N HIS A 290 -3.08 -1.00 3.38
CA HIS A 290 -2.37 0.13 3.98
C HIS A 290 -1.57 -0.31 5.20
N PRO A 291 -0.41 0.29 5.44
CA PRO A 291 0.17 0.25 6.77
C PRO A 291 -0.48 1.29 7.68
N VAL A 292 -0.35 1.13 9.00
CA VAL A 292 -0.65 2.23 9.94
C VAL A 292 0.53 3.20 10.00
N GLU A 293 0.25 4.50 9.89
CA GLU A 293 1.27 5.55 9.79
C GLU A 293 1.13 6.64 10.85
N PHE A 294 -0.12 6.99 11.21
CA PHE A 294 -0.40 8.04 12.19
C PHE A 294 -0.67 7.48 13.59
N GLN A 295 -0.64 6.16 13.70
CA GLN A 295 -0.72 5.40 14.94
C GLN A 295 0.21 4.18 14.87
N THR A 296 0.44 3.57 16.02
CA THR A 296 1.20 2.34 16.15
C THR A 296 0.30 1.10 16.03
N LEU A 297 0.89 -0.05 15.76
CA LEU A 297 0.16 -1.32 15.61
C LEU A 297 -0.59 -1.75 16.88
N ASP A 298 -0.08 -1.47 18.07
CA ASP A 298 -0.78 -1.68 19.34
C ASP A 298 -1.95 -0.71 19.52
N GLN A 299 -1.81 0.56 19.13
CA GLN A 299 -2.91 1.52 19.16
C GLN A 299 -4.04 1.12 18.21
N TRP A 300 -3.70 0.71 16.98
CA TRP A 300 -4.67 0.19 16.04
C TRP A 300 -5.37 -1.07 16.58
N GLY A 301 -4.59 -2.01 17.12
CA GLY A 301 -5.11 -3.26 17.65
C GLY A 301 -5.93 -3.13 18.92
N GLY A 302 -5.65 -2.13 19.76
CA GLY A 302 -6.40 -1.84 20.99
C GLY A 302 -7.63 -0.95 20.77
N SER A 303 -7.80 -0.42 19.56
CA SER A 303 -8.89 0.48 19.19
C SER A 303 -10.13 -0.29 18.74
N SER A 304 -11.27 -0.08 19.41
CA SER A 304 -12.56 -0.59 18.95
C SER A 304 -13.00 -0.01 17.60
N ARG A 305 -12.42 1.12 17.20
CA ARG A 305 -12.63 1.76 15.89
C ARG A 305 -11.70 1.22 14.80
N GLY A 306 -10.55 0.67 15.18
CA GLY A 306 -9.45 0.37 14.26
C GLY A 306 -8.73 1.65 13.81
N LEU A 307 -8.94 2.07 12.55
CA LEU A 307 -8.22 3.20 11.95
C LEU A 307 -8.61 4.56 12.53
N LEU A 308 -7.68 5.52 12.49
CA LEU A 308 -7.98 6.92 12.75
C LEU A 308 -8.83 7.51 11.60
N PRO A 309 -9.72 8.49 11.85
CA PRO A 309 -10.57 9.08 10.81
C PRO A 309 -9.81 9.62 9.59
N VAL A 310 -8.60 10.15 9.81
CA VAL A 310 -7.72 10.62 8.73
C VAL A 310 -7.17 9.46 7.89
N GLU A 311 -6.81 8.34 8.54
CA GLU A 311 -6.34 7.13 7.87
C GLU A 311 -7.47 6.46 7.08
N SER A 312 -8.67 6.32 7.66
CA SER A 312 -9.81 5.73 6.95
C SER A 312 -10.20 6.53 5.71
N THR A 313 -10.12 7.86 5.77
CA THR A 313 -10.43 8.70 4.60
C THR A 313 -9.37 8.53 3.50
N ILE A 314 -8.09 8.65 3.85
CA ILE A 314 -6.98 8.65 2.88
C ILE A 314 -6.70 7.26 2.31
N MET A 315 -6.75 6.24 3.17
CA MET A 315 -6.26 4.89 2.87
C MET A 315 -7.35 3.87 2.55
N VAL A 316 -8.63 4.21 2.75
CA VAL A 316 -9.78 3.35 2.45
C VAL A 316 -10.74 4.06 1.51
N ALA A 317 -11.38 5.15 1.94
CA ALA A 317 -12.46 5.79 1.18
C ALA A 317 -12.00 6.32 -0.17
N ILE A 318 -10.83 6.99 -0.26
CA ILE A 318 -10.32 7.48 -1.53
C ILE A 318 -9.94 6.32 -2.48
N PRO A 319 -9.16 5.30 -2.06
CA PRO A 319 -8.91 4.13 -2.92
C PRO A 319 -10.16 3.37 -3.36
N GLU A 320 -11.23 3.33 -2.56
CA GLU A 320 -12.51 2.73 -2.98
C GLU A 320 -13.12 3.44 -4.20
N LEU A 321 -12.90 4.76 -4.35
CA LEU A 321 -13.30 5.50 -5.56
C LEU A 321 -12.54 5.05 -6.81
N ASP A 322 -11.33 4.53 -6.66
CA ASP A 322 -10.56 3.94 -7.76
C ASP A 322 -11.07 2.52 -8.12
N GLY A 323 -11.99 1.95 -7.35
CA GLY A 323 -12.42 0.55 -7.46
C GLY A 323 -11.57 -0.43 -6.66
N ALA A 324 -10.82 0.03 -5.66
CA ALA A 324 -10.03 -0.84 -4.80
C ALA A 324 -10.92 -1.76 -3.93
N THR A 325 -10.41 -2.95 -3.65
CA THR A 325 -11.07 -3.92 -2.77
C THR A 325 -10.13 -4.39 -1.65
N GLY A 326 -10.65 -5.17 -0.71
CA GLY A 326 -9.81 -5.94 0.21
C GLY A 326 -9.02 -5.11 1.23
N ALA A 327 -9.48 -3.89 1.54
CA ALA A 327 -8.83 -2.99 2.49
C ALA A 327 -8.49 -3.70 3.81
N MET A 328 -7.22 -3.62 4.21
CA MET A 328 -6.73 -4.18 5.48
C MET A 328 -5.37 -3.60 5.86
N VAL A 329 -5.09 -3.61 7.17
CA VAL A 329 -3.75 -3.37 7.69
C VAL A 329 -2.86 -4.59 7.43
N PHE A 330 -1.65 -4.36 6.91
CA PHE A 330 -0.62 -5.40 6.69
C PHE A 330 0.67 -5.22 7.53
N GLY A 331 0.86 -4.05 8.14
CA GLY A 331 2.04 -3.66 8.90
C GLY A 331 1.96 -2.19 9.29
N GLY A 332 3.06 -1.60 9.72
CA GLY A 332 3.10 -0.18 10.06
C GLY A 332 4.05 0.13 11.21
N ARG A 333 3.89 1.31 11.80
CA ARG A 333 4.76 1.75 12.89
C ARG A 333 4.53 0.92 14.15
N ALA A 334 5.62 0.63 14.84
CA ALA A 334 5.59 -0.04 16.12
C ALA A 334 5.89 0.94 17.25
N ASN A 335 5.65 0.49 18.48
CA ASN A 335 5.77 1.31 19.66
C ASN A 335 7.09 0.98 20.36
N ALA A 336 7.88 2.01 20.63
CA ALA A 336 9.18 1.90 21.31
C ALA A 336 9.12 1.21 22.69
N ALA A 337 7.93 1.06 23.28
CA ALA A 337 7.70 0.25 24.48
C ALA A 337 7.57 -1.26 24.23
N HIS A 338 7.76 -1.73 22.98
CA HIS A 338 7.67 -3.13 22.54
C HIS A 338 6.35 -3.82 22.93
N ILE A 339 5.25 -3.06 22.87
CA ILE A 339 3.91 -3.56 23.16
C ILE A 339 3.47 -4.50 22.03
N ALA A 340 2.95 -5.66 22.42
CA ALA A 340 2.44 -6.64 21.46
C ALA A 340 1.22 -6.09 20.72
N CYS A 341 1.15 -6.30 19.40
CA CYS A 341 0.00 -5.94 18.59
C CYS A 341 -1.22 -6.81 18.95
N THR A 342 -2.24 -6.22 19.56
CA THR A 342 -3.49 -6.92 19.93
C THR A 342 -4.47 -7.06 18.75
N GLY A 343 -4.21 -6.41 17.62
CA GLY A 343 -5.03 -6.49 16.41
C GLY A 343 -4.68 -7.65 15.49
N CYS A 344 -3.68 -8.45 15.86
CA CYS A 344 -3.25 -9.64 15.14
C CYS A 344 -3.32 -10.86 16.06
N SER A 345 -3.63 -12.03 15.49
CA SER A 345 -3.80 -13.24 16.31
C SER A 345 -2.48 -13.84 16.85
N HIS A 346 -1.33 -13.34 16.40
CA HIS A 346 -0.01 -13.77 16.86
C HIS A 346 0.55 -12.93 18.01
N ALA A 347 -0.12 -11.83 18.40
CA ALA A 347 0.42 -10.86 19.36
C ALA A 347 1.86 -10.43 19.02
N CYS A 348 2.10 -10.09 17.74
CA CYS A 348 3.43 -9.75 17.23
C CYS A 348 4.09 -8.65 18.07
N ARG A 349 5.38 -8.85 18.39
CA ARG A 349 6.26 -7.90 19.07
C ARG A 349 7.35 -7.43 18.13
N PHE A 350 7.89 -6.25 18.42
CA PHE A 350 8.82 -5.53 17.55
C PHE A 350 10.05 -5.14 18.38
N ASP A 351 10.86 -6.14 18.73
CA ASP A 351 11.91 -5.99 19.77
C ASP A 351 13.23 -5.36 19.25
N ASN A 352 13.34 -5.12 17.94
CA ASN A 352 14.55 -4.58 17.30
C ASN A 352 14.56 -3.04 17.17
N GLU A 353 13.74 -2.33 17.94
CA GLU A 353 13.53 -0.90 17.77
C GLU A 353 14.61 -0.03 18.43
N VAL A 354 15.09 0.97 17.68
CA VAL A 354 15.85 2.11 18.22
C VAL A 354 14.95 3.35 18.32
N ASP A 355 13.87 3.43 17.52
CA ASP A 355 12.98 4.60 17.42
C ASP A 355 11.56 4.22 16.91
N ALA A 356 10.52 4.95 17.33
CA ALA A 356 9.10 4.65 17.08
C ALA A 356 8.60 5.00 15.65
N HIS A 357 9.52 5.25 14.72
CA HIS A 357 9.22 5.82 13.39
C HIS A 357 9.38 4.80 12.25
N ASP A 358 10.08 3.69 12.50
CA ASP A 358 10.31 2.67 11.49
C ASP A 358 9.04 1.83 11.25
N MET A 359 8.90 1.37 10.00
CA MET A 359 7.79 0.57 9.53
C MET A 359 8.15 -0.89 9.72
N HIS A 360 7.26 -1.65 10.33
CA HIS A 360 7.48 -3.06 10.65
C HIS A 360 6.47 -3.97 9.97
N SER A 361 6.91 -5.18 9.65
CA SER A 361 6.00 -6.24 9.23
C SER A 361 5.24 -6.82 10.42
N CYS A 362 3.91 -6.76 10.36
CA CYS A 362 3.07 -7.62 11.18
C CYS A 362 2.87 -8.95 10.45
N ILE A 363 3.65 -9.98 10.82
CA ILE A 363 3.75 -11.25 10.09
C ILE A 363 2.37 -11.90 9.88
N GLU A 364 1.52 -11.89 10.90
CA GLU A 364 0.17 -12.47 10.80
C GLU A 364 -0.72 -11.74 9.79
N ARG A 365 -0.62 -10.41 9.75
CA ARG A 365 -1.37 -9.57 8.81
C ARG A 365 -0.85 -9.71 7.39
N ALA A 366 0.47 -9.79 7.21
CA ALA A 366 1.10 -10.09 5.93
C ALA A 366 0.70 -11.48 5.41
N ASP A 367 0.65 -12.50 6.28
CA ASP A 367 0.19 -13.85 5.90
C ASP A 367 -1.31 -13.88 5.55
N ALA A 368 -2.15 -13.18 6.32
CA ALA A 368 -3.57 -13.06 6.02
C ALA A 368 -3.82 -12.37 4.66
N LEU A 369 -3.05 -11.33 4.34
CA LEU A 369 -3.08 -10.69 3.03
C LEU A 369 -2.66 -11.67 1.93
N ALA A 370 -1.53 -12.36 2.12
CA ALA A 370 -1.02 -13.30 1.14
C ALA A 370 -1.97 -14.50 0.93
N ALA A 371 -2.70 -14.92 1.97
CA ALA A 371 -3.76 -15.93 1.87
C ALA A 371 -4.91 -15.46 0.99
N ARG A 372 -5.41 -14.23 1.20
CA ARG A 372 -6.50 -13.63 0.42
C ARG A 372 -6.10 -13.46 -1.04
N VAL A 373 -4.92 -12.88 -1.29
CA VAL A 373 -4.38 -12.68 -2.64
C VAL A 373 -4.20 -14.02 -3.34
N GLY A 374 -3.66 -15.04 -2.65
CA GLY A 374 -3.54 -16.39 -3.19
C GLY A 374 -4.89 -16.97 -3.65
N LYS A 375 -5.97 -16.77 -2.90
CA LYS A 375 -7.31 -17.22 -3.30
C LYS A 375 -7.87 -16.48 -4.51
N LEU A 376 -7.59 -15.19 -4.65
CA LEU A 376 -7.99 -14.41 -5.83
C LEU A 376 -7.23 -14.86 -7.09
N VAL A 377 -5.94 -15.13 -6.95
CA VAL A 377 -5.12 -15.71 -8.02
C VAL A 377 -5.62 -17.09 -8.40
N ASP A 378 -5.89 -17.96 -7.42
CA ASP A 378 -6.44 -19.30 -7.65
C ASP A 378 -7.79 -19.21 -8.39
N LEU A 379 -8.68 -18.29 -7.97
CA LEU A 379 -9.99 -18.07 -8.61
C LEU A 379 -9.85 -17.61 -10.07
N ARG A 380 -8.93 -16.68 -10.35
CA ARG A 380 -8.69 -16.17 -11.70
C ARG A 380 -8.22 -17.28 -12.64
N ARG A 381 -7.31 -18.12 -12.16
CA ARG A 381 -6.69 -19.19 -12.96
C ARG A 381 -7.53 -20.46 -13.07
N SER A 382 -8.51 -20.65 -12.19
CA SER A 382 -9.36 -21.85 -12.21
C SER A 382 -10.33 -21.83 -13.39
N GLU A 383 -10.61 -23.01 -13.92
CA GLU A 383 -11.68 -23.23 -14.90
C GLU A 383 -13.05 -22.95 -14.27
N ARG A 384 -13.98 -22.36 -15.03
CA ARG A 384 -15.31 -21.99 -14.53
C ARG A 384 -16.11 -23.19 -14.03
N ALA A 385 -16.01 -24.34 -14.71
CA ALA A 385 -16.71 -25.57 -14.33
C ALA A 385 -16.31 -26.08 -12.93
N GLU A 386 -15.03 -25.93 -12.57
CA GLU A 386 -14.48 -26.39 -11.29
C GLU A 386 -14.68 -25.39 -10.12
N ARG A 387 -15.17 -24.17 -10.41
CA ARG A 387 -15.39 -23.16 -9.38
C ARG A 387 -16.55 -23.54 -8.48
N ARG A 388 -16.29 -23.51 -7.17
CA ARG A 388 -17.32 -23.68 -6.14
C ARG A 388 -17.74 -22.32 -5.61
N VAL A 389 -19.01 -21.98 -5.78
CA VAL A 389 -19.57 -20.67 -5.41
C VAL A 389 -20.58 -20.85 -4.29
N ALA A 390 -20.52 -20.01 -3.26
CA ALA A 390 -21.53 -19.95 -2.22
C ALA A 390 -22.33 -18.65 -2.37
N ALA A 391 -23.66 -18.76 -2.50
CA ALA A 391 -24.60 -17.65 -2.39
C ALA A 391 -25.28 -17.75 -1.02
N VAL A 392 -25.27 -16.68 -0.23
CA VAL A 392 -25.85 -16.69 1.12
C VAL A 392 -27.07 -15.77 1.15
N ILE A 393 -28.23 -16.34 1.44
CA ILE A 393 -29.50 -15.63 1.56
C ILE A 393 -29.64 -15.09 2.98
N PHE A 394 -29.93 -13.79 3.07
CA PHE A 394 -30.24 -13.13 4.34
C PHE A 394 -31.56 -13.62 4.92
N ASN A 395 -31.59 -13.84 6.22
CA ASN A 395 -32.71 -14.48 6.90
C ASN A 395 -33.12 -13.68 8.15
N PHE A 396 -33.73 -12.53 7.90
CA PHE A 396 -34.11 -11.60 8.96
C PHE A 396 -35.45 -10.91 8.67
N PRO A 397 -36.37 -10.85 9.65
CA PRO A 397 -36.33 -11.57 10.93
C PRO A 397 -36.53 -13.10 10.72
N PRO A 398 -35.76 -13.96 11.40
CA PRO A 398 -35.86 -15.40 11.26
C PRO A 398 -37.22 -15.89 11.77
N ASN A 399 -37.75 -16.95 11.15
CA ASN A 399 -39.07 -17.56 11.48
C ASN A 399 -40.30 -16.68 11.21
N ALA A 400 -40.17 -15.51 10.58
CA ALA A 400 -41.29 -14.64 10.19
C ALA A 400 -41.83 -14.91 8.77
N GLY A 401 -41.44 -16.02 8.13
CA GLY A 401 -41.72 -16.25 6.70
C GLY A 401 -40.93 -15.34 5.75
N ALA A 402 -39.92 -14.62 6.27
CA ALA A 402 -39.15 -13.59 5.59
C ALA A 402 -37.78 -14.08 5.05
N THR A 403 -37.55 -15.40 5.00
CA THR A 403 -36.29 -15.95 4.47
C THR A 403 -36.13 -15.53 3.01
N GLY A 404 -35.08 -14.74 2.72
CA GLY A 404 -34.88 -14.16 1.40
C GLY A 404 -35.77 -12.95 1.08
N THR A 405 -36.16 -12.14 2.07
CA THR A 405 -36.68 -10.80 1.81
C THR A 405 -35.57 -9.77 1.84
N ALA A 406 -35.42 -9.01 0.75
CA ALA A 406 -34.58 -7.82 0.67
C ALA A 406 -35.38 -6.69 0.02
N ALA A 407 -35.26 -5.47 0.54
CA ALA A 407 -36.06 -4.34 0.05
C ALA A 407 -35.85 -4.13 -1.46
N PHE A 408 -36.94 -4.10 -2.21
CA PHE A 408 -36.96 -3.94 -3.67
C PHE A 408 -36.19 -5.00 -4.47
N LEU A 409 -35.89 -6.16 -3.90
CA LEU A 409 -35.24 -7.27 -4.58
C LEU A 409 -36.08 -8.54 -4.48
N SER A 410 -36.50 -9.06 -5.64
CA SER A 410 -37.09 -10.40 -5.73
C SER A 410 -35.97 -11.44 -5.63
N VAL A 411 -35.61 -11.82 -4.40
CA VAL A 411 -34.39 -12.60 -4.11
C VAL A 411 -34.36 -13.93 -4.85
N PHE A 412 -35.44 -14.71 -4.80
CA PHE A 412 -35.48 -16.04 -5.44
C PHE A 412 -35.49 -15.94 -6.97
N GLU A 413 -36.19 -14.96 -7.55
CA GLU A 413 -36.13 -14.73 -9.01
C GLU A 413 -34.74 -14.27 -9.45
N SER A 414 -34.11 -13.38 -8.69
CA SER A 414 -32.76 -12.88 -8.95
C SER A 414 -31.73 -14.00 -8.84
N LEU A 415 -31.85 -14.86 -7.82
CA LEU A 415 -31.01 -16.02 -7.64
C LEU A 415 -31.18 -17.02 -8.79
N PHE A 416 -32.43 -17.34 -9.16
CA PHE A 416 -32.71 -18.23 -10.29
C PHE A 416 -32.09 -17.70 -11.59
N ASN A 417 -32.27 -16.41 -11.88
CA ASN A 417 -31.67 -15.77 -13.06
C ASN A 417 -30.13 -15.77 -13.01
N THR A 418 -29.54 -15.61 -11.82
CA THR A 418 -28.09 -15.68 -11.60
C THR A 418 -27.56 -17.10 -11.85
N LEU A 419 -28.22 -18.13 -11.30
CA LEU A 419 -27.87 -19.54 -11.53
C LEU A 419 -27.95 -19.91 -13.01
N ALA A 420 -29.01 -19.46 -13.70
CA ALA A 420 -29.15 -19.66 -15.14
C ALA A 420 -28.05 -18.95 -15.94
N ALA A 421 -27.64 -17.74 -15.55
CA ALA A 421 -26.53 -17.03 -16.19
C ALA A 421 -25.19 -17.74 -15.96
N MET A 422 -24.92 -18.19 -14.73
CA MET A 422 -23.73 -18.97 -14.39
C MET A 422 -23.66 -20.27 -15.21
N ALA A 423 -24.77 -21.00 -15.34
CA ALA A 423 -24.83 -22.21 -16.16
C ALA A 423 -24.47 -21.91 -17.64
N ARG A 424 -25.04 -20.85 -18.23
CA ARG A 424 -24.72 -20.42 -19.61
C ARG A 424 -23.25 -20.02 -19.78
N GLU A 425 -22.64 -19.48 -18.73
CA GLU A 425 -21.23 -19.05 -18.73
C GLU A 425 -20.22 -20.18 -18.46
N GLY A 426 -20.71 -21.42 -18.27
CA GLY A 426 -19.87 -22.61 -18.14
C GLY A 426 -19.56 -23.03 -16.69
N TYR A 427 -20.29 -22.51 -15.70
CA TYR A 427 -20.24 -23.06 -14.34
C TYR A 427 -21.09 -24.34 -14.25
N THR A 428 -20.66 -25.29 -13.41
CA THR A 428 -21.46 -26.50 -13.12
C THR A 428 -22.61 -26.15 -12.18
N VAL A 429 -23.82 -26.06 -12.71
CA VAL A 429 -25.04 -25.71 -11.96
C VAL A 429 -26.15 -26.70 -12.31
N ASP A 430 -26.72 -27.35 -11.29
CA ASP A 430 -27.90 -28.20 -11.45
C ASP A 430 -29.15 -27.34 -11.34
N MET A 431 -29.67 -26.91 -12.49
CA MET A 431 -30.74 -25.90 -12.52
C MET A 431 -32.08 -26.45 -11.98
N PRO A 432 -32.74 -25.76 -11.02
CA PRO A 432 -34.10 -26.09 -10.61
C PRO A 432 -35.13 -25.90 -11.74
N ALA A 433 -36.24 -26.63 -11.67
CA ALA A 433 -37.29 -26.57 -12.69
C ALA A 433 -38.00 -25.21 -12.78
N SER A 434 -38.06 -24.46 -11.67
CA SER A 434 -38.69 -23.14 -11.57
C SER A 434 -38.17 -22.37 -10.36
N VAL A 435 -38.51 -21.08 -10.28
CA VAL A 435 -38.25 -20.24 -9.09
C VAL A 435 -38.89 -20.84 -7.84
N ASP A 436 -40.12 -21.35 -7.96
CA ASP A 436 -40.82 -21.99 -6.85
C ASP A 436 -40.11 -23.28 -6.41
N ALA A 437 -39.61 -24.09 -7.35
CA ALA A 437 -38.86 -25.30 -7.02
C ALA A 437 -37.53 -24.97 -6.32
N LEU A 438 -36.83 -23.92 -6.76
CA LEU A 438 -35.64 -23.40 -6.10
C LEU A 438 -35.97 -23.00 -4.65
N ARG A 439 -37.00 -22.16 -4.47
CA ARG A 439 -37.44 -21.71 -3.14
C ARG A 439 -37.81 -22.88 -2.23
N GLU A 440 -38.61 -23.81 -2.72
CA GLU A 440 -39.09 -24.96 -1.95
C GLU A 440 -37.94 -25.87 -1.50
N SER A 441 -36.95 -26.10 -2.35
CA SER A 441 -35.77 -26.91 -2.01
C SER A 441 -34.91 -26.29 -0.90
N ILE A 442 -34.87 -24.95 -0.83
CA ILE A 442 -34.07 -24.22 0.16
C ILE A 442 -34.83 -24.02 1.47
N ILE A 443 -36.08 -23.52 1.40
CA ILE A 443 -36.86 -23.15 2.59
C ILE A 443 -37.52 -24.36 3.22
N THR A 444 -38.05 -25.31 2.45
CA THR A 444 -38.79 -26.44 3.01
C THR A 444 -37.92 -27.68 3.04
N GLY A 445 -37.52 -28.20 1.87
CA GLY A 445 -36.69 -29.39 1.71
C GLY A 445 -36.96 -30.48 2.76
N ASN A 446 -35.93 -30.80 3.56
CA ASN A 446 -35.99 -31.78 4.64
C ASN A 446 -36.23 -31.19 6.05
N ALA A 447 -36.64 -29.93 6.16
CA ALA A 447 -36.74 -29.18 7.43
C ALA A 447 -37.52 -29.95 8.52
N ALA A 448 -38.70 -30.47 8.18
CA ALA A 448 -39.57 -31.20 9.10
C ALA A 448 -38.92 -32.47 9.69
N ARG A 449 -38.03 -33.12 8.94
CA ARG A 449 -37.30 -34.31 9.40
C ARG A 449 -36.35 -33.99 10.55
N PHE A 450 -35.76 -32.80 10.53
CA PHE A 450 -34.74 -32.38 11.49
C PHE A 450 -35.27 -31.37 12.52
N GLY A 451 -36.55 -31.02 12.45
CA GLY A 451 -37.10 -29.92 13.25
C GLY A 451 -36.39 -28.60 13.00
N ALA A 452 -35.83 -28.41 11.80
CA ALA A 452 -35.08 -27.22 11.43
C ALA A 452 -36.01 -26.19 10.79
N MET A 453 -35.55 -24.93 10.73
CA MET A 453 -36.33 -23.86 10.09
C MET A 453 -36.33 -23.93 8.56
N ALA A 454 -35.35 -24.64 7.99
CA ALA A 454 -35.17 -24.76 6.55
C ALA A 454 -34.43 -26.06 6.20
N ASN A 455 -34.19 -26.28 4.90
CA ASN A 455 -33.48 -27.47 4.44
C ASN A 455 -32.09 -27.58 5.09
N VAL A 456 -31.81 -28.71 5.72
CA VAL A 456 -30.52 -29.03 6.31
C VAL A 456 -29.65 -29.68 5.24
N HIS A 457 -28.72 -28.91 4.67
CA HIS A 457 -27.77 -29.39 3.68
C HIS A 457 -26.67 -30.23 4.31
N HIS A 458 -26.15 -29.80 5.47
CA HIS A 458 -25.05 -30.47 6.13
C HIS A 458 -25.20 -30.44 7.65
N ARG A 459 -24.66 -31.47 8.31
CA ARG A 459 -24.65 -31.64 9.77
C ARG A 459 -23.20 -31.79 10.21
N ILE A 460 -22.66 -30.76 10.84
CA ILE A 460 -21.28 -30.74 11.33
C ILE A 460 -21.26 -31.42 12.71
N PRO A 461 -20.56 -32.55 12.89
CA PRO A 461 -20.45 -33.19 14.19
C PRO A 461 -19.81 -32.26 15.23
N ALA A 462 -20.35 -32.24 16.46
CA ALA A 462 -19.82 -31.37 17.51
C ALA A 462 -18.32 -31.58 17.78
N ASN A 463 -17.86 -32.84 17.79
CA ASN A 463 -16.44 -33.18 17.97
C ASN A 463 -15.55 -32.62 16.84
N GLU A 464 -16.05 -32.57 15.61
CA GLU A 464 -15.33 -31.97 14.49
C GLU A 464 -15.22 -30.46 14.66
N HIS A 465 -16.31 -29.79 15.03
CA HIS A 465 -16.32 -28.35 15.31
C HIS A 465 -15.34 -28.01 16.45
N LEU A 466 -15.42 -28.72 17.58
CA LEU A 466 -14.54 -28.54 18.74
C LEU A 466 -13.06 -28.65 18.37
N ARG A 467 -12.70 -29.55 17.46
CA ARG A 467 -11.31 -29.76 17.03
C ARG A 467 -10.81 -28.68 16.06
N ARG A 468 -11.69 -28.09 15.25
CA ARG A 468 -11.32 -27.22 14.12
C ARG A 468 -11.51 -25.73 14.41
N GLU A 469 -12.37 -25.38 15.36
CA GLU A 469 -12.76 -24.00 15.60
C GLU A 469 -11.68 -23.23 16.36
N LYS A 470 -11.08 -22.24 15.70
CA LYS A 470 -10.01 -21.40 16.27
C LYS A 470 -10.54 -20.49 17.38
N HIS A 471 -11.79 -20.05 17.24
CA HIS A 471 -12.42 -19.06 18.12
C HIS A 471 -13.34 -19.72 19.17
N LEU A 472 -13.14 -21.01 19.46
CA LEU A 472 -14.07 -21.80 20.27
C LEU A 472 -14.33 -21.16 21.64
N LYS A 473 -13.29 -20.69 22.33
CA LYS A 473 -13.43 -20.07 23.66
C LYS A 473 -14.30 -18.81 23.64
N GLU A 474 -14.14 -17.99 22.61
CA GLU A 474 -14.92 -16.75 22.43
C GLU A 474 -16.38 -17.08 22.10
N ILE A 475 -16.59 -18.09 21.24
CA ILE A 475 -17.92 -18.58 20.88
C ILE A 475 -18.61 -19.20 22.09
N GLU A 476 -17.95 -20.08 22.86
CA GLU A 476 -18.55 -20.74 24.02
C GLU A 476 -18.81 -19.79 25.19
N ALA A 477 -17.98 -18.75 25.35
CA ALA A 477 -18.24 -17.69 26.33
C ALA A 477 -19.57 -16.96 26.04
N GLN A 478 -19.88 -16.76 24.75
CA GLN A 478 -21.11 -16.09 24.35
C GLN A 478 -22.31 -17.05 24.24
N TRP A 479 -22.14 -18.26 23.70
CA TRP A 479 -23.26 -19.11 23.29
C TRP A 479 -23.40 -20.40 24.13
N GLY A 480 -22.49 -20.62 25.08
CA GLY A 480 -22.37 -21.87 25.81
C GLY A 480 -21.67 -22.96 24.99
N PRO A 481 -21.54 -24.18 25.56
CA PRO A 481 -20.76 -25.25 24.96
C PRO A 481 -21.33 -25.72 23.61
N SER A 482 -20.45 -26.04 22.65
CA SER A 482 -20.85 -26.63 21.37
C SER A 482 -21.56 -27.99 21.54
N PRO A 483 -22.54 -28.35 20.67
CA PRO A 483 -22.97 -27.65 19.45
C PRO A 483 -23.98 -26.51 19.71
N GLY A 484 -24.22 -26.15 20.97
CA GLY A 484 -25.21 -25.12 21.33
C GLY A 484 -26.65 -25.57 21.11
N LYS A 485 -27.58 -24.61 21.32
CA LYS A 485 -29.03 -24.81 21.19
C LYS A 485 -29.60 -24.31 19.86
N GLN A 486 -28.88 -23.41 19.18
CA GLN A 486 -29.33 -22.80 17.94
C GLN A 486 -28.91 -23.66 16.76
N GLN A 487 -29.85 -23.93 15.83
CA GLN A 487 -29.61 -24.71 14.61
C GLN A 487 -28.85 -26.02 14.89
N SER A 488 -29.32 -26.78 15.88
CA SER A 488 -28.62 -27.95 16.40
C SER A 488 -29.62 -29.04 16.80
N ASP A 489 -29.24 -30.30 16.62
CA ASP A 489 -29.96 -31.47 17.15
C ASP A 489 -29.39 -31.95 18.50
N GLY A 490 -28.51 -31.16 19.12
CA GLY A 490 -27.80 -31.51 20.35
C GLY A 490 -26.52 -32.31 20.12
N SER A 491 -26.27 -32.81 18.91
CA SER A 491 -25.04 -33.54 18.55
C SER A 491 -24.32 -32.99 17.31
N HIS A 492 -25.04 -32.24 16.48
CA HIS A 492 -24.54 -31.62 15.25
C HIS A 492 -24.98 -30.17 15.15
N ILE A 493 -24.16 -29.36 14.48
CA ILE A 493 -24.52 -28.02 14.02
C ILE A 493 -25.07 -28.13 12.60
N PHE A 494 -26.23 -27.54 12.34
CA PHE A 494 -26.86 -27.54 11.03
C PHE A 494 -26.31 -26.43 10.14
N VAL A 495 -26.04 -26.78 8.89
CA VAL A 495 -25.82 -25.82 7.81
C VAL A 495 -27.05 -25.84 6.92
N LEU A 496 -27.80 -24.74 6.95
CA LEU A 496 -29.05 -24.60 6.22
C LEU A 496 -28.80 -24.12 4.78
N GLY A 497 -29.51 -24.69 3.82
CA GLY A 497 -29.35 -24.36 2.41
C GLY A 497 -29.57 -25.55 1.48
N GLU A 498 -29.20 -25.42 0.22
CA GLU A 498 -29.18 -26.51 -0.76
C GLU A 498 -28.05 -26.33 -1.77
N ARG A 499 -27.60 -27.43 -2.39
CA ARG A 499 -26.53 -27.45 -3.40
C ARG A 499 -27.08 -27.76 -4.79
N PHE A 500 -26.68 -26.95 -5.76
CA PHE A 500 -27.01 -27.05 -7.18
C PHE A 500 -25.71 -27.18 -7.98
N GLY A 501 -25.24 -28.41 -8.23
CA GLY A 501 -23.95 -28.66 -8.86
C GLY A 501 -22.78 -28.19 -7.99
N ASN A 502 -22.00 -27.21 -8.47
CA ASN A 502 -20.92 -26.57 -7.72
C ASN A 502 -21.34 -25.25 -7.04
N VAL A 503 -22.63 -24.91 -7.06
CA VAL A 503 -23.16 -23.73 -6.35
C VAL A 503 -23.89 -24.17 -5.09
N PHE A 504 -23.48 -23.66 -3.93
CA PHE A 504 -24.20 -23.83 -2.66
C PHE A 504 -25.00 -22.57 -2.37
N VAL A 505 -26.30 -22.71 -2.09
CA VAL A 505 -27.15 -21.63 -1.63
C VAL A 505 -27.42 -21.85 -0.15
N GLY A 506 -26.74 -21.08 0.70
CA GLY A 506 -26.89 -21.14 2.15
C GLY A 506 -27.90 -20.14 2.68
N ILE A 507 -28.49 -20.44 3.82
CA ILE A 507 -29.30 -19.49 4.58
C ILE A 507 -28.44 -18.98 5.73
N GLN A 508 -28.33 -17.65 5.86
CA GLN A 508 -27.60 -17.06 6.97
C GLN A 508 -28.26 -17.47 8.31
N PRO A 509 -27.49 -17.94 9.29
CA PRO A 509 -28.02 -18.15 10.63
C PRO A 509 -28.54 -16.86 11.26
N ALA A 510 -29.46 -17.00 12.22
CA ALA A 510 -29.94 -15.86 13.01
C ALA A 510 -28.78 -15.20 13.77
N PHE A 511 -28.85 -13.88 13.98
CA PHE A 511 -27.84 -13.14 14.76
C PHE A 511 -27.86 -13.51 16.25
N GLY A 512 -28.96 -14.10 16.74
CA GLY A 512 -29.06 -14.71 18.06
C GLY A 512 -29.54 -13.79 19.19
N TYR A 513 -29.86 -12.52 18.90
CA TYR A 513 -30.49 -11.60 19.87
C TYR A 513 -32.01 -11.83 20.03
N GLU A 514 -32.65 -12.47 19.07
CA GLU A 514 -34.12 -12.56 19.00
C GLU A 514 -34.70 -13.64 19.94
N GLY A 515 -33.86 -14.56 20.43
CA GLY A 515 -34.24 -15.62 21.36
C GLY A 515 -34.03 -15.27 22.84
N ASP A 516 -33.32 -14.17 23.14
CA ASP A 516 -33.05 -13.71 24.51
C ASP A 516 -33.23 -12.18 24.59
N PRO A 517 -34.44 -11.71 24.95
CA PRO A 517 -34.73 -10.27 25.01
C PRO A 517 -33.90 -9.54 26.06
N MET A 518 -33.33 -10.24 27.04
CA MET A 518 -32.42 -9.62 28.00
C MET A 518 -31.07 -9.32 27.34
N ARG A 519 -30.56 -10.17 26.46
CA ARG A 519 -29.34 -9.87 25.72
C ARG A 519 -29.49 -8.68 24.78
N LEU A 520 -30.61 -8.60 24.05
CA LEU A 520 -30.90 -7.44 23.19
C LEU A 520 -30.90 -6.11 23.97
N LEU A 521 -31.21 -6.13 25.27
CA LEU A 521 -31.32 -4.93 26.10
C LEU A 521 -30.04 -4.58 26.87
N PHE A 522 -29.15 -5.55 27.12
CA PHE A 522 -28.02 -5.39 28.06
C PHE A 522 -26.65 -5.72 27.47
N GLU A 523 -26.58 -6.31 26.27
CA GLU A 523 -25.34 -6.53 25.49
C GLU A 523 -25.38 -5.69 24.22
#